data_AF-Q9FHH6-F1
#
_entry.id   AF-Q9FHH6-F1
#
_cell.length_a   1.000
_cell.length_b   1.000
_cell.length_c   1.000
_cell.angle_alpha   90.00
_cell.angle_beta   90.00
_cell.angle_gamma   90.00
#
_symmetry.space_group_name_H-M   'P 1'
#
loop_
_entity.id
_entity.type
_entity.pdbx_description
1 polymer ?
#
loop_
_entity_poly.entity_id
_entity_poly.type
_entity_poly.pdbx_seq_one_letter_code
_entity_poly.pdbx_strand_id
1 'polypeptide(L)'
;MISCSEEGSNKILVAISLDRDESQNVLSWAINVLAKPSDTVVALHLLVGEEPRKLPMKKKKRTQIRHAKAHVISMLGEFAYTCCHNQVNLEAKVGFSSNIGRGLIDEVKSISAHYLVLSRPTTHEFR
;
A
#
# COMPACT_ATOMS: atom_id res chain seq x y z
N MET A 1 -19.12 -10.74 30.84
CA MET A 1 -17.91 -9.93 30.63
C MET A 1 -17.46 -10.18 29.21
N ILE A 2 -17.83 -9.28 28.30
CA ILE A 2 -17.27 -9.29 26.95
C ILE A 2 -15.92 -8.60 27.11
N SER A 3 -14.85 -9.37 27.00
CA SER A 3 -13.48 -8.87 27.02
C SER A 3 -13.34 -7.82 25.91
N CYS A 4 -12.98 -6.60 26.29
CA CYS A 4 -12.47 -5.60 25.36
C CYS A 4 -11.35 -6.27 24.55
N SER A 5 -11.54 -6.32 23.23
CA SER A 5 -10.57 -6.85 22.29
C SER A 5 -9.17 -6.35 22.63
N GLU A 6 -8.22 -7.30 22.69
CA GLU A 6 -6.79 -7.02 22.79
C GLU A 6 -6.44 -5.87 21.84
N GLU A 7 -5.89 -4.77 22.36
CA GLU A 7 -5.38 -3.66 21.54
C GLU A 7 -4.14 -4.15 20.78
N GLY A 8 -4.37 -4.97 19.75
CA GLY A 8 -3.39 -5.34 18.75
C GLY A 8 -3.27 -4.22 17.74
N SER A 9 -2.05 -3.93 17.30
CA SER A 9 -1.80 -3.04 16.17
C SER A 9 -2.43 -3.60 14.90
N ASN A 10 -3.31 -2.82 14.27
CA ASN A 10 -3.92 -3.22 13.01
C ASN A 10 -2.92 -3.05 11.88
N LYS A 11 -3.02 -3.92 10.87
CA LYS A 11 -2.36 -3.73 9.59
C LYS A 11 -3.36 -3.21 8.56
N ILE A 12 -3.07 -2.05 8.01
CA ILE A 12 -3.89 -1.35 7.02
C ILE A 12 -3.15 -1.42 5.69
N LEU A 13 -3.65 -2.19 4.73
CA LEU A 13 -3.08 -2.25 3.39
C LEU A 13 -3.68 -1.13 2.53
N VAL A 14 -2.85 -0.26 1.98
CA VAL A 14 -3.28 0.82 1.10
C VAL A 14 -2.76 0.55 -0.31
N ALA A 15 -3.66 0.29 -1.25
CA ALA A 15 -3.27 0.12 -2.65
C ALA A 15 -3.03 1.49 -3.28
N ILE A 16 -1.82 1.71 -3.79
CA ILE A 16 -1.43 2.96 -4.45
C ILE A 16 -1.07 2.74 -5.92
N SER A 17 -1.44 3.71 -6.76
CA SER A 17 -1.10 3.72 -8.18
C SER A 17 0.32 4.28 -8.36
N LEU A 18 0.73 4.59 -9.59
CA LEU A 18 1.93 5.41 -9.84
C LEU A 18 1.57 6.89 -10.02
N ASP A 19 0.29 7.23 -9.95
CA ASP A 19 -0.17 8.60 -9.94
C ASP A 19 0.05 9.18 -8.55
N ARG A 20 0.77 10.30 -8.49
CA ARG A 20 1.21 10.90 -7.22
C ARG A 20 0.03 11.47 -6.44
N ASP A 21 -0.91 12.14 -7.11
CA ASP A 21 -2.01 12.83 -6.44
C ASP A 21 -3.03 11.82 -5.91
N GLU A 22 -3.38 10.79 -6.69
CA GLU A 22 -4.22 9.69 -6.22
C GLU A 22 -3.59 8.95 -5.03
N SER A 23 -2.29 8.66 -5.09
CA SER A 23 -1.56 7.94 -4.04
C SER A 23 -1.43 8.77 -2.77
N GLN A 24 -1.15 10.06 -2.89
CA GLN A 24 -1.07 10.99 -1.77
C GLN A 24 -2.43 11.15 -1.08
N ASN A 25 -3.51 11.27 -1.85
CA ASN A 25 -4.86 11.43 -1.31
C ASN A 25 -5.30 10.20 -0.49
N VAL A 26 -5.10 8.99 -1.01
CA VAL A 26 -5.52 7.77 -0.30
C VAL A 26 -4.65 7.47 0.91
N LEU A 27 -3.34 7.73 0.84
CA LEU A 27 -2.45 7.59 1.99
C LEU A 27 -2.80 8.62 3.07
N SER A 28 -3.02 9.87 2.69
CA SER A 28 -3.44 10.92 3.63
C SER A 28 -4.74 10.53 4.34
N TRP A 29 -5.72 10.04 3.60
CA TRP A 29 -6.98 9.58 4.19
C TRP A 29 -6.77 8.40 5.14
N ALA A 30 -6.02 7.37 4.72
CA ALA A 30 -5.77 6.20 5.55
C ALA A 30 -5.04 6.57 6.86
N ILE A 31 -4.04 7.46 6.79
CA ILE A 31 -3.23 7.87 7.94
C ILE A 31 -4.03 8.76 8.90
N ASN A 32 -4.79 9.72 8.37
CA ASN A 32 -5.42 10.76 9.21
C ASN A 32 -6.83 10.38 9.68
N VAL A 33 -7.50 9.45 9.00
CA VAL A 33 -8.91 9.09 9.29
C VAL A 33 -9.03 7.68 9.85
N LEU A 34 -8.29 6.72 9.30
CA LEU A 34 -8.45 5.31 9.65
C LEU A 34 -7.45 4.83 10.70
N ALA A 35 -6.17 5.17 10.53
CA ALA A 35 -5.08 4.67 11.38
C ALA A 35 -5.15 5.22 12.80
N LYS A 36 -4.83 4.36 13.77
CA LYS A 36 -4.68 4.69 15.19
C LYS A 36 -3.22 4.56 15.61
N PRO A 37 -2.82 5.15 16.76
CA PRO A 37 -1.51 4.91 17.33
C PRO A 37 -1.19 3.41 17.40
N SER A 38 0.06 3.07 17.08
CA SER A 38 0.60 1.71 16.95
C SER A 38 0.15 0.91 15.73
N ASP A 39 -0.85 1.35 14.94
CA ASP A 39 -1.20 0.68 13.69
C ASP A 39 -0.04 0.75 12.67
N THR A 40 -0.04 -0.18 11.72
CA THR A 40 0.90 -0.21 10.59
C THR A 40 0.16 0.02 9.29
N VAL A 41 0.50 1.09 8.58
CA VAL A 41 0.05 1.37 7.23
C VAL A 41 1.06 0.81 6.23
N VAL A 42 0.62 -0.14 5.41
CA VAL A 42 1.41 -0.78 4.35
C VAL A 42 1.00 -0.19 3.01
N ALA A 43 1.84 0.66 2.42
CA ALA A 43 1.63 1.18 1.08
C ALA A 43 2.07 0.14 0.04
N LEU A 44 1.14 -0.35 -0.76
CA LEU A 44 1.35 -1.40 -1.74
C LEU A 44 1.14 -0.90 -3.16
N HIS A 45 2.16 -1.08 -4.00
CA HIS A 45 1.99 -1.03 -5.46
C HIS A 45 2.08 -2.44 -6.05
N LEU A 46 1.08 -2.84 -6.85
CA LEU A 46 1.09 -4.13 -7.55
C LEU A 46 1.57 -3.96 -8.99
N LEU A 47 2.64 -4.68 -9.34
CA LEU A 47 3.09 -4.80 -10.71
C LEU A 47 2.39 -5.97 -11.38
N VAL A 48 1.68 -5.68 -12.48
CA VAL A 48 1.00 -6.71 -13.26
C VAL A 48 2.03 -7.50 -14.08
N GLY A 49 2.10 -8.80 -13.83
CA GLY A 49 3.00 -9.74 -14.51
C GLY A 49 3.53 -10.81 -13.56
N GLU A 50 4.19 -11.81 -14.13
CA GLU A 50 4.80 -12.88 -13.32
C GLU A 50 5.87 -12.32 -12.39
N GLU A 51 5.96 -12.87 -11.18
CA GLU A 51 7.09 -12.62 -10.30
C GLU A 51 8.39 -13.11 -10.99
N PRO A 52 9.51 -12.37 -10.93
CA PRO A 52 10.74 -12.80 -11.58
C PRO A 52 11.33 -14.03 -10.89
N ARG A 53 10.98 -15.22 -11.38
CA ARG A 53 11.42 -16.51 -10.80
C ARG A 53 12.83 -16.94 -11.20
N LYS A 54 13.43 -16.38 -12.27
CA LYS A 54 14.79 -16.71 -12.74
C LYS A 54 15.48 -15.54 -13.47
N LEU A 55 16.80 -15.44 -13.31
CA LEU A 55 17.69 -14.60 -14.14
C LEU A 55 17.88 -15.25 -15.52
N PRO A 56 18.02 -14.46 -16.60
CA PRO A 56 18.15 -13.01 -16.63
C PRO A 56 16.80 -12.30 -16.81
N MET A 57 16.48 -11.37 -15.89
CA MET A 57 15.34 -10.47 -16.06
C MET A 57 15.61 -9.49 -17.21
N LYS A 58 14.62 -9.27 -18.08
CA LYS A 58 14.65 -8.20 -19.09
C LYS A 58 14.88 -6.84 -18.42
N LYS A 59 15.81 -6.02 -18.95
CA LYS A 59 16.18 -4.69 -18.41
C LYS A 59 14.96 -3.82 -18.08
N LYS A 60 13.96 -3.79 -18.98
CA LYS A 60 12.71 -3.04 -18.79
C LYS A 60 11.97 -3.41 -17.49
N LYS A 61 11.88 -4.70 -17.16
CA LYS A 61 11.20 -5.19 -15.96
C LYS A 61 11.96 -4.79 -14.69
N ARG A 62 13.30 -4.85 -14.71
CA ARG A 62 14.14 -4.37 -13.59
C ARG A 62 13.94 -2.88 -13.33
N THR A 63 13.90 -2.07 -14.40
CA THR A 63 13.64 -0.63 -14.30
C THR A 63 12.26 -0.36 -13.71
N GLN A 64 11.21 -1.08 -14.15
CA GLN A 64 9.87 -0.96 -13.60
C GLN A 64 9.80 -1.28 -12.10
N ILE A 65 10.44 -2.37 -11.65
CA ILE A 65 10.50 -2.71 -10.22
C ILE A 65 11.21 -1.62 -9.42
N ARG A 66 12.35 -1.12 -9.93
CA ARG A 66 13.09 -0.03 -9.27
C ARG A 66 12.23 1.22 -9.17
N HIS A 67 11.53 1.58 -10.25
CA HIS A 67 10.65 2.73 -10.29
C HIS A 67 9.49 2.60 -9.29
N ALA A 68 8.80 1.45 -9.27
CA ALA A 68 7.72 1.18 -8.32
C ALA A 68 8.19 1.27 -6.86
N LYS A 69 9.34 0.65 -6.55
CA LYS A 69 9.91 0.72 -5.19
C LYS A 69 10.27 2.16 -4.81
N ALA A 70 10.93 2.90 -5.69
CA ALA A 70 11.29 4.29 -5.45
C ALA A 70 10.05 5.16 -5.25
N HIS A 71 9.00 4.95 -6.04
CA HIS A 71 7.74 5.66 -5.92
C HIS A 71 7.07 5.43 -4.56
N VAL A 72 6.89 4.17 -4.15
CA VAL A 72 6.26 3.84 -2.86
C VAL A 72 7.06 4.44 -1.69
N ILE A 73 8.39 4.30 -1.72
CA ILE A 73 9.27 4.88 -0.70
C ILE A 73 9.15 6.41 -0.66
N SER A 74 9.16 7.06 -1.83
CA SER A 74 9.00 8.51 -1.93
C SER A 74 7.68 8.96 -1.32
N MET A 75 6.59 8.22 -1.56
CA MET A 75 5.28 8.56 -1.03
C MET A 75 5.22 8.44 0.50
N LEU A 76 5.78 7.37 1.06
CA LEU A 76 5.88 7.24 2.52
C LEU A 76 6.75 8.33 3.14
N GLY A 77 7.80 8.76 2.43
CA GLY A 77 8.68 9.86 2.87
C GLY A 77 7.91 11.17 3.12
N GLU A 78 6.87 11.46 2.34
CA GLU A 78 6.03 12.64 2.52
C GLU A 78 5.23 12.63 3.82
N PHE A 79 4.93 11.44 4.36
CA PHE A 79 4.12 11.26 5.57
C PHE A 79 4.94 10.84 6.80
N ALA A 80 6.26 10.68 6.69
CA ALA A 80 7.11 10.17 7.78
C ALA A 80 6.98 11.00 9.07
N TYR A 81 6.94 12.33 8.95
CA TYR A 81 6.76 13.22 10.11
C TYR A 81 5.38 13.05 10.75
N THR A 82 4.31 13.10 9.94
CA THR A 82 2.93 12.94 10.42
C THR A 82 2.72 11.58 11.09
N CYS A 83 3.27 10.52 10.52
CA CYS A 83 3.13 9.17 11.09
C CYS A 83 3.95 9.01 12.36
N CYS A 84 5.16 9.59 12.43
CA CYS A 84 5.93 9.64 13.67
C CYS A 84 5.16 10.37 14.78
N HIS A 85 4.56 11.51 14.46
CA HIS A 85 3.72 12.27 15.40
C HIS A 85 2.50 11.48 15.86
N ASN A 86 1.81 10.81 14.94
CA ASN A 86 0.62 9.99 15.22
C ASN A 86 0.94 8.61 15.80
N GLN A 87 2.23 8.26 15.95
CA GLN A 87 2.71 6.95 16.37
C GLN A 87 2.23 5.81 15.45
N VAL A 88 2.11 6.08 14.16
CA VAL A 88 1.73 5.12 13.10
C VAL A 88 2.99 4.60 12.41
N ASN A 89 3.06 3.29 12.20
CA ASN A 89 4.16 2.65 11.48
C ASN A 89 3.91 2.67 9.97
N LEU A 90 4.96 2.83 9.18
CA LEU A 90 4.88 2.84 7.71
C LEU A 90 5.74 1.72 7.10
N GLU A 91 5.14 0.98 6.16
CA GLU A 91 5.84 -0.05 5.39
C GLU A 91 5.64 0.14 3.89
N ALA A 92 6.73 0.06 3.13
CA ALA A 92 6.71 0.07 1.67
C ALA A 92 6.66 -1.36 1.13
N LYS A 93 5.67 -1.66 0.28
CA LYS A 93 5.57 -2.96 -0.39
C LYS A 93 5.37 -2.81 -1.89
N VAL A 94 6.02 -3.69 -2.65
CA VAL A 94 5.75 -3.89 -4.09
C VAL A 94 5.48 -5.37 -4.29
N GLY A 95 4.28 -5.69 -4.76
CA GLY A 95 3.86 -7.05 -5.06
C GLY A 95 3.79 -7.32 -6.56
N PHE A 96 3.66 -8.60 -6.92
CA PHE A 96 3.52 -9.06 -8.31
C PHE A 96 2.29 -9.94 -8.43
N SER A 97 1.50 -9.72 -9.47
CA SER A 97 0.37 -10.60 -9.77
C SER A 97 -0.01 -10.53 -11.23
N SER A 98 -0.57 -11.61 -11.77
CA SER A 98 -1.19 -11.59 -13.10
C SER A 98 -2.50 -10.80 -13.14
N ASN A 99 -3.13 -10.58 -11.99
CA ASN A 99 -4.40 -9.86 -11.85
C ASN A 99 -4.37 -9.00 -10.58
N ILE A 100 -4.77 -7.73 -10.69
CA ILE A 100 -4.74 -6.77 -9.58
C ILE A 100 -5.62 -7.22 -8.43
N GLY A 101 -6.89 -7.57 -8.68
CA GLY A 101 -7.84 -7.98 -7.64
C GLY A 101 -7.37 -9.21 -6.88
N ARG A 102 -6.93 -10.25 -7.61
CA ARG A 102 -6.34 -11.45 -6.98
C ARG A 102 -5.07 -11.12 -6.19
N GLY A 103 -4.21 -10.27 -6.74
CA GLY A 103 -2.98 -9.83 -6.09
C GLY A 103 -3.25 -9.09 -4.78
N LEU A 104 -4.24 -8.20 -4.76
CA LEU A 104 -4.64 -7.49 -3.53
C LEU A 104 -5.14 -8.47 -2.47
N ILE A 105 -5.99 -9.43 -2.85
CA ILE A 105 -6.49 -10.45 -1.92
C ILE A 105 -5.34 -11.30 -1.35
N ASP A 106 -4.41 -11.74 -2.21
CA ASP A 106 -3.25 -12.52 -1.80
C ASP A 106 -2.36 -11.73 -0.83
N GLU A 107 -2.16 -10.44 -1.08
CA GLU A 107 -1.36 -9.55 -0.22
C GLU A 107 -2.05 -9.25 1.12
N VAL A 108 -3.36 -8.97 1.13
CA VAL A 108 -4.16 -8.81 2.35
C VAL A 108 -4.01 -10.05 3.25
N LYS A 109 -4.15 -11.25 2.67
CA LYS A 109 -3.98 -12.51 3.39
C LYS A 109 -2.54 -12.71 3.87
N SER A 110 -1.56 -12.38 3.02
CA SER A 110 -0.14 -12.56 3.34
C SER A 110 0.31 -11.76 4.56
N ILE A 111 -0.26 -10.57 4.78
CA ILE A 111 0.11 -9.72 5.92
C ILE A 111 -0.90 -9.75 7.06
N SER A 112 -1.99 -10.52 6.91
CA SER A 112 -3.14 -10.49 7.81
C SER A 112 -3.68 -9.05 8.00
N ALA A 113 -3.89 -8.34 6.89
CA ALA A 113 -4.42 -6.99 6.93
C ALA A 113 -5.87 -7.00 7.44
N HIS A 114 -6.15 -6.04 8.31
CA HIS A 114 -7.48 -5.82 8.90
C HIS A 114 -8.33 -4.97 7.97
N TYR A 115 -7.68 -4.05 7.24
CA TYR A 115 -8.31 -3.13 6.31
C TYR A 115 -7.58 -3.13 4.97
N LEU A 116 -8.36 -3.00 3.89
CA LEU A 116 -7.87 -2.70 2.55
C LEU A 116 -8.46 -1.36 2.11
N VAL A 117 -7.62 -0.38 1.83
CA VAL A 117 -8.02 0.94 1.33
C VAL A 117 -7.62 1.06 -0.14
N LEU A 118 -8.58 1.48 -0.97
CA LEU A 118 -8.42 1.64 -2.40
C LEU A 118 -8.84 3.05 -2.82
N SER A 119 -8.11 3.64 -3.78
CA SER A 119 -8.57 4.84 -4.49
C SER A 119 -9.60 4.47 -5.54
N ARG A 120 -10.65 5.28 -5.66
CA ARG A 120 -11.49 5.27 -6.86
C ARG A 120 -10.78 6.07 -7.96
N PRO A 121 -10.59 5.51 -9.17
CA PRO A 121 -10.06 6.28 -10.30
C PRO A 121 -11.01 7.45 -10.59
N THR A 122 -10.46 8.66 -10.68
CA THR A 122 -11.22 9.88 -10.99
C THR A 122 -11.49 10.05 -12.48
N THR A 123 -11.09 9.09 -13.33
CA THR A 123 -11.29 9.11 -14.79
C THR A 123 -12.74 9.00 -15.26
N HIS A 124 -13.71 8.93 -14.35
CA HIS A 124 -15.11 9.19 -14.67
C HIS A 124 -15.50 10.60 -14.19
N GLU A 125 -15.42 11.59 -15.08
CA GLU A 125 -16.24 12.78 -14.94
C GLU A 125 -17.71 12.34 -14.84
N PHE A 126 -18.40 12.81 -13.81
CA PHE A 126 -19.84 12.69 -13.71
C PHE A 126 -20.45 13.54 -14.83
N ARG A 127 -20.79 12.89 -15.95
CA ARG A 127 -21.59 13.47 -17.02
C ARG A 127 -23.03 12.99 -16.92
#